data_AF-A0A519M0A2-F1
#
_entry.id   AF-A0A519M0A2-F1
#
_cell.length_a   1.000
_cell.length_b   1.000
_cell.length_c   1.000
_cell.angle_alpha   90.00
_cell.angle_beta   90.00
_cell.angle_gamma   90.00
#
_symmetry.space_group_name_H-M   'P 1'
#
loop_
_entity.id
_entity.type
_entity.pdbx_description
1 polymer ?
#
loop_
_entity_poly.entity_id
_entity_poly.type
_entity_poly.pdbx_seq_one_letter_code
_entity_poly.pdbx_strand_id
1 'polypeptide(L)'
;PYGVTTPSIRRALKITGHKVIGWNIRSLDGGTKNKDLIFNRIIKRISPGGIVLLHDTAPHSVLVLEQFLQFLQQNNYTVISTEELLNLKAYEI
;
A
#
# COMPACT_ATOMS: atom_id res chain seq x y z
N PRO A 1 -2.17 -2.37 -12.19
CA PRO A 1 -1.06 -1.64 -12.86
C PRO A 1 0.23 -1.75 -12.05
N TYR A 2 1.41 -1.63 -12.66
CA TYR A 2 2.69 -2.03 -12.03
C TYR A 2 3.46 -0.89 -11.31
N GLY A 3 2.87 0.29 -11.14
CA GLY A 3 3.56 1.46 -10.56
C GLY A 3 4.55 2.15 -11.50
N VAL A 4 4.49 1.85 -12.80
CA VAL A 4 5.35 2.48 -13.82
C VAL A 4 4.89 3.92 -14.09
N THR A 5 5.82 4.86 -14.12
CA THR A 5 5.57 6.26 -14.51
C THR A 5 6.41 6.62 -15.74
N THR A 6 5.88 7.50 -16.59
CA THR A 6 6.55 7.98 -17.81
C THR A 6 6.47 9.50 -17.91
N PRO A 7 7.30 10.16 -18.74
CA PRO A 7 7.19 11.60 -18.97
C PRO A 7 5.82 12.04 -19.53
N SER A 8 5.14 11.20 -20.30
CA SER A 8 3.76 11.49 -20.77
C SER A 8 2.76 11.45 -19.61
N ILE A 9 2.80 10.42 -18.76
CA ILE A 9 1.95 10.31 -17.57
C ILE A 9 2.20 11.48 -16.62
N ARG A 10 3.46 11.84 -16.36
CA ARG A 10 3.82 13.00 -15.52
C ARG A 10 3.21 14.30 -16.06
N ARG A 11 3.26 14.54 -17.37
CA ARG A 11 2.65 15.73 -17.99
C ARG A 11 1.14 15.75 -17.82
N ALA A 12 0.47 14.61 -18.06
CA ALA A 12 -0.97 14.49 -17.87
C ALA A 12 -1.38 14.80 -16.42
N LEU A 13 -0.69 14.22 -15.44
CA LEU A 13 -0.95 14.46 -14.02
C LEU A 13 -0.78 15.94 -13.62
N LYS A 14 0.20 16.64 -14.21
CA LYS A 14 0.38 18.09 -13.99
C LYS A 14 -0.80 18.89 -14.55
N ILE A 15 -1.32 18.52 -15.72
CA ILE A 15 -2.47 19.17 -16.34
C ILE A 15 -3.74 18.91 -15.52
N THR A 16 -3.92 17.68 -15.03
CA THR A 16 -5.13 17.30 -14.27
C THR A 16 -5.04 17.61 -12.77
N GLY A 17 -3.93 18.20 -12.29
CA GLY A 17 -3.75 18.54 -10.88
C GLY A 17 -3.64 17.35 -9.92
N HIS A 18 -3.41 16.13 -10.43
CA HIS A 18 -3.39 14.93 -9.59
C HIS A 18 -2.06 14.73 -8.87
N LYS A 19 -2.13 14.31 -7.60
CA LYS A 19 -0.99 13.82 -6.83
C LYS A 19 -0.85 12.31 -7.00
N VAL A 20 0.37 11.82 -7.17
CA VAL A 20 0.67 10.38 -7.30
C VAL A 20 1.13 9.85 -5.96
N ILE A 21 0.49 8.78 -5.50
CA ILE A 21 0.89 8.04 -4.30
C ILE A 21 1.45 6.69 -4.73
N GLY A 22 2.68 6.42 -4.35
CA GLY A 22 3.33 5.12 -4.53
C GLY A 22 3.28 4.30 -3.24
N TRP A 23 4.00 3.17 -3.25
CA TRP A 23 4.21 2.32 -2.09
C TRP A 23 5.69 1.94 -1.99
N ASN A 24 6.20 1.82 -0.78
CA ASN A 24 7.56 1.33 -0.54
C ASN A 24 7.58 -0.17 -0.19
N ILE A 25 6.44 -0.76 0.18
CA ILE A 25 6.33 -2.17 0.57
C ILE A 25 5.38 -2.89 -0.39
N ARG A 26 5.92 -3.86 -1.13
CA ARG A 26 5.16 -4.69 -2.07
C ARG A 26 4.97 -6.09 -1.50
N SER A 27 3.72 -6.51 -1.33
CA SER A 27 3.34 -7.83 -0.78
C SER A 27 3.63 -9.01 -1.73
N LEU A 28 3.50 -8.77 -3.04
CA LEU A 28 3.49 -9.80 -4.10
C LEU A 28 2.32 -10.79 -4.00
N ASP A 29 1.24 -10.39 -3.34
CA ASP A 29 0.02 -11.16 -3.15
C ASP A 29 -0.72 -11.48 -4.47
N GLY A 30 -0.55 -10.65 -5.51
CA GLY A 30 -1.05 -10.94 -6.86
C GLY A 30 -0.26 -12.03 -7.62
N GLY A 31 0.93 -12.43 -7.13
CA GLY A 31 1.78 -13.42 -7.79
C GLY A 31 1.84 -14.79 -7.08
N THR A 32 1.68 -14.82 -5.76
CA THR A 32 1.66 -16.06 -4.96
C THR A 32 0.43 -16.11 -4.09
N LYS A 33 -0.05 -17.33 -3.80
CA LYS A 33 -1.17 -17.58 -2.87
C LYS A 33 -0.70 -18.03 -1.48
N ASN A 34 0.61 -18.19 -1.28
CA ASN A 34 1.16 -18.62 -0.01
C ASN A 34 1.15 -17.45 0.98
N LYS A 35 0.23 -17.51 1.94
CA LYS A 35 -0.02 -16.47 2.94
C LYS A 35 1.21 -16.17 3.78
N ASP A 36 1.92 -17.20 4.23
CA ASP A 36 3.10 -17.04 5.09
C ASP A 36 4.24 -16.32 4.35
N LEU A 37 4.44 -16.62 3.07
CA LEU A 37 5.44 -15.92 2.26
C LEU A 37 5.09 -14.44 2.05
N ILE A 38 3.81 -14.11 1.90
CA ILE A 38 3.33 -12.74 1.76
C ILE A 38 3.50 -12.00 3.10
N PHE A 39 2.96 -12.56 4.17
CA PHE A 39 3.01 -11.99 5.52
C PHE A 39 4.46 -11.76 5.98
N ASN A 40 5.31 -12.78 5.90
CA ASN A 40 6.72 -12.67 6.28
C ASN A 40 7.49 -11.63 5.46
N ARG A 41 7.12 -11.41 4.19
CA ARG A 41 7.73 -10.36 3.37
C ARG A 41 7.34 -8.96 3.85
N ILE A 42 6.08 -8.75 4.20
CA ILE A 42 5.59 -7.45 4.63
C ILE A 42 6.17 -7.08 5.99
N ILE A 43 6.10 -7.98 6.99
CA ILE A 43 6.59 -7.69 8.36
C ILE A 43 8.10 -7.46 8.42
N LYS A 44 8.88 -8.06 7.51
CA LYS A 44 10.33 -7.82 7.42
C LYS A 44 10.69 -6.44 6.87
N ARG A 45 9.73 -5.74 6.25
CA ARG A 45 9.94 -4.47 5.53
C ARG A 45 9.19 -3.30 6.14
N ILE A 46 8.27 -3.57 7.07
CA ILE A 46 7.48 -2.53 7.71
C ILE A 46 8.38 -1.65 8.58
N SER A 47 8.10 -0.36 8.53
CA SER A 47 8.71 0.67 9.35
C SER A 47 7.69 1.79 9.54
N PRO A 48 7.86 2.67 10.54
CA PRO A 48 7.01 3.86 10.67
C PRO A 48 6.95 4.64 9.35
N GLY A 49 5.73 5.05 8.97
CA GLY A 49 5.45 5.75 7.71
C GLY A 49 5.40 4.87 6.44
N GLY A 50 5.38 3.54 6.58
CA GLY A 50 5.30 2.63 5.43
C GLY A 50 3.93 2.61 4.74
N ILE A 51 3.93 2.54 3.41
CA ILE A 51 2.76 2.31 2.56
C ILE A 51 2.89 0.91 1.94
N VAL A 52 1.93 0.04 2.23
CA VAL A 52 1.89 -1.36 1.80
C VAL A 52 0.89 -1.52 0.65
N LEU A 53 1.33 -2.12 -0.46
CA LEU A 53 0.44 -2.51 -1.56
C LEU A 53 -0.10 -3.93 -1.34
N LEU A 54 -1.43 -4.05 -1.31
CA LEU A 54 -2.21 -5.30 -1.34
C LEU A 54 -3.31 -5.18 -2.42
N HIS A 55 -3.77 -6.32 -2.93
CA HIS A 55 -4.88 -6.42 -3.87
C HIS A 55 -6.06 -7.13 -3.20
N ASP A 56 -7.28 -6.69 -3.50
CA ASP A 56 -8.55 -7.23 -3.01
C ASP A 56 -9.15 -8.30 -3.94
N THR A 57 -8.41 -8.72 -4.96
CA THR A 57 -8.90 -9.63 -6.00
C THR A 57 -8.86 -11.10 -5.62
N ALA A 58 -8.34 -11.45 -4.44
CA ALA A 58 -8.19 -12.84 -4.03
C ALA A 58 -8.40 -13.06 -2.52
N PRO A 59 -9.08 -14.16 -2.11
CA PRO A 59 -9.37 -14.42 -0.69
C PRO A 59 -8.14 -14.57 0.20
N HIS A 60 -7.00 -15.04 -0.33
CA HIS A 60 -5.79 -15.18 0.48
C HIS A 60 -5.22 -13.82 0.91
N SER A 61 -5.39 -12.76 0.12
CA SER A 61 -4.96 -11.41 0.48
C SER A 61 -5.76 -10.84 1.64
N VAL A 62 -7.06 -11.16 1.73
CA VAL A 62 -7.92 -10.76 2.86
C VAL A 62 -7.41 -11.38 4.16
N LEU A 63 -7.07 -12.68 4.15
CA LEU A 63 -6.54 -13.36 5.33
C LEU A 63 -5.15 -12.84 5.74
N VAL A 64 -4.31 -12.48 4.77
CA VAL A 64 -3.03 -11.83 5.04
C VAL A 64 -3.24 -10.44 5.66
N LEU A 65 -4.21 -9.67 5.16
CA LEU A 65 -4.54 -8.35 5.71
C LEU A 65 -4.97 -8.47 7.17
N GLU A 66 -5.87 -9.40 7.50
CA GLU A 66 -6.31 -9.63 8.89
C GLU A 66 -5.13 -9.93 9.82
N GLN A 67 -4.28 -10.90 9.45
CA GLN A 67 -3.09 -11.25 10.22
C GLN A 67 -2.12 -10.07 10.35
N PHE A 68 -1.96 -9.29 9.29
CA PHE A 68 -1.08 -8.12 9.28
C PHE A 68 -1.59 -7.00 10.18
N LEU A 69 -2.89 -6.72 10.20
CA LEU A 69 -3.48 -5.73 11.10
C LEU A 69 -3.28 -6.10 12.57
N GLN A 70 -3.46 -7.38 12.93
CA GLN A 70 -3.18 -7.88 14.28
C GLN A 70 -1.71 -7.70 14.66
N PHE A 71 -0.79 -8.04 13.75
CA PHE A 71 0.66 -7.83 13.96
C PHE A 71 0.99 -6.36 14.18
N LEU A 72 0.43 -5.46 13.36
CA LEU A 72 0.66 -4.01 13.49
C LEU A 72 0.21 -3.50 14.86
N GLN A 73 -1.00 -3.88 15.28
CA GLN A 73 -1.54 -3.51 16.59
C GLN A 73 -0.64 -4.00 17.74
N GLN A 74 -0.19 -5.26 17.68
CA GLN A 74 0.69 -5.84 18.71
C GLN A 74 2.07 -5.18 18.76
N ASN A 75 2.51 -4.55 17.65
CA ASN A 75 3.81 -3.89 17.54
C ASN A 75 3.70 -2.36 17.60
N ASN A 76 2.60 -1.83 18.16
CA ASN A 76 2.38 -0.39 18.37
C ASN A 76 2.39 0.46 17.09
N TYR A 77 1.95 -0.11 15.97
CA TYR A 77 1.68 0.65 14.75
C TYR A 77 0.22 1.11 14.71
N THR A 78 0.02 2.33 14.23
CA THR A 78 -1.32 2.85 13.87
C THR A 78 -1.51 2.73 12.37
N VAL A 79 -2.68 2.23 11.96
CA VAL A 79 -3.09 2.19 10.56
C VAL A 79 -3.93 3.42 10.28
N ILE A 80 -3.43 4.27 9.40
CA ILE A 80 -4.07 5.53 9.01
C ILE A 80 -4.24 5.58 7.48
N SER A 81 -5.07 6.51 7.01
CA SER A 81 -5.22 6.73 5.58
C SER A 81 -3.95 7.33 4.98
N THR A 82 -3.78 7.20 3.66
CA THR A 82 -2.68 7.88 2.95
C THR A 82 -2.82 9.39 2.98
N GLU A 83 -4.05 9.90 3.13
CA GLU A 83 -4.35 11.32 3.30
C GLU A 83 -3.74 11.86 4.60
N GLU A 84 -3.99 11.17 5.72
CA GLU A 84 -3.44 11.52 7.02
C GLU A 84 -1.92 11.35 7.04
N LEU A 85 -1.41 10.22 6.54
CA LEU A 85 0.02 9.93 6.53
C LEU A 85 0.83 10.96 5.75
N LEU A 86 0.31 11.42 4.61
CA LEU A 86 1.01 12.35 3.71
C LEU A 86 0.57 13.80 3.88
N ASN A 87 -0.34 14.08 4.83
CA ASN A 87 -0.96 15.39 5.05
C ASN A 87 -1.48 16.02 3.74
N LEU A 88 -2.29 15.24 3.01
CA LEU A 88 -2.91 15.64 1.75
C LEU A 88 -4.39 15.98 1.96
N LYS A 89 -5.01 16.62 0.96
CA LYS A 89 -6.48 16.66 0.84
C LYS A 89 -6.85 15.74 -0.31
N ALA A 90 -7.63 14.71 -0.03
CA ALA A 90 -8.01 13.72 -1.04
C ALA A 90 -9.09 14.25 -2.00
N TYR A 91 -9.95 15.15 -1.51
CA TYR A 91 -11.10 15.67 -2.25
C TYR A 91 -11.12 17.20 -2.22
N GLU A 92 -11.58 17.80 -3.32
CA GLU A 92 -11.94 19.21 -3.37
C GLU A 92 -13.29 19.43 -2.66
N ILE A 93 -13.51 20.62 -2.12
CA ILE A 93 -14.76 21.04 -1.48
C ILE A 93 -15.71 21.60 -2.54
#